data_AF-A0A2X3KL91-F1
#
_entry.id   AF-A0A2X3KL91-F1
#
_cell.length_a   1.000
_cell.length_b   1.000
_cell.length_c   1.000
_cell.angle_alpha   90.00
_cell.angle_beta   90.00
_cell.angle_gamma   90.00
#
_symmetry.space_group_name_H-M   'P 1'
#
loop_
_entity.id
_entity.type
_entity.pdbx_description
1 polymer ?
#
loop_
_entity_poly.entity_id
_entity_poly.type
_entity_poly.pdbx_seq_one_letter_code
_entity_poly.pdbx_strand_id
1 'polypeptide(L)'
;MKERVGQTLGRKEARGLMISTFHTLGLDIIKREYAALGMKANFSLFDDTDQLALLKELTEGLIEDDKVLLQQLISTISNWKNDLKTPAQAAAEAKGERDRIFAPLLWAV
;
A
#
# COMPACT_ATOMS: atom_id res chain seq x y z
N MET A 1 -8.77 19.21 11.52
CA MET A 1 -8.87 20.02 10.28
C MET A 1 -10.31 20.33 9.89
N LYS A 2 -11.19 19.33 9.74
CA LYS A 2 -12.61 19.53 9.39
C LYS A 2 -13.35 20.48 10.32
N GLU A 3 -13.19 20.30 11.63
CA GLU A 3 -13.78 21.17 12.65
C GLU A 3 -13.28 22.62 12.54
N ARG A 4 -11.96 22.80 12.43
CA ARG A 4 -11.32 24.12 12.26
C ARG A 4 -11.83 24.85 11.01
N VAL A 5 -11.95 24.16 9.88
CA VAL A 5 -12.45 24.74 8.63
C VAL A 5 -13.94 25.10 8.75
N GLY A 6 -14.75 24.27 9.42
CA GLY A 6 -16.16 24.56 9.66
C GLY A 6 -16.44 25.70 10.65
N GLN A 7 -15.46 26.10 11.46
CA GLN A 7 -15.54 27.30 12.29
C GLN A 7 -15.14 28.57 11.52
N THR A 8 -14.31 28.45 10.48
CA THR A 8 -13.88 29.58 9.64
C THR A 8 -14.83 29.84 8.46
N LEU A 9 -15.33 28.77 7.83
CA LEU A 9 -16.31 28.84 6.74
C LEU A 9 -17.72 28.71 7.32
N GLY A 10 -18.68 29.48 6.79
CA GLY A 10 -20.08 29.33 7.14
C GLY A 10 -20.60 27.91 6.83
N ARG A 11 -21.67 27.52 7.52
CA ARG A 11 -22.24 26.16 7.43
C ARG A 11 -22.67 25.77 6.00
N LYS A 12 -23.00 26.76 5.16
CA LYS A 12 -23.36 26.55 3.74
C LYS A 12 -22.13 26.27 2.89
N GLU A 13 -21.05 26.99 3.13
CA GLU A 13 -19.78 26.94 2.38
C GLU A 13 -18.96 25.70 2.75
N ALA A 14 -19.08 25.21 3.99
CA ALA A 14 -18.44 23.96 4.42
C ALA A 14 -19.16 22.69 3.89
N ARG A 15 -20.36 22.83 3.32
CA ARG A 15 -21.18 21.70 2.85
C ARG A 15 -20.64 21.19 1.51
N GLY A 16 -20.24 19.92 1.48
CA GLY A 16 -19.64 19.28 0.29
C GLY A 16 -18.11 19.35 0.26
N LEU A 17 -17.47 20.01 1.22
CA LEU A 17 -16.02 20.01 1.33
C LEU A 17 -15.54 18.63 1.82
N MET A 18 -14.71 17.97 1.03
CA MET A 18 -14.11 16.70 1.38
C MET A 18 -12.74 16.93 2.02
N ILE A 19 -12.64 16.64 3.32
CA ILE A 19 -11.39 16.68 4.07
C ILE A 19 -11.09 15.25 4.52
N SER A 20 -10.03 14.68 3.97
CA SER A 20 -9.60 13.31 4.21
C SER A 20 -8.08 13.22 4.24
N THR A 21 -7.55 12.16 4.85
CA THR A 21 -6.14 11.78 4.68
C THR A 21 -5.93 11.17 3.29
N PHE A 22 -4.68 11.03 2.87
CA PHE A 22 -4.34 10.43 1.57
C PHE A 22 -4.96 9.02 1.41
N HIS A 23 -4.82 8.16 2.42
CA HIS A 23 -5.37 6.80 2.38
C HIS A 23 -6.89 6.77 2.35
N THR A 24 -7.57 7.61 3.14
CA THR A 24 -9.04 7.67 3.11
C THR A 24 -9.55 8.15 1.75
N LEU A 25 -8.88 9.16 1.16
CA LEU A 25 -9.21 9.63 -0.18
C LEU A 25 -9.00 8.53 -1.23
N GLY A 26 -7.84 7.86 -1.20
CA GLY A 26 -7.50 6.80 -2.16
C GLY A 26 -8.48 5.62 -2.07
N LEU A 27 -8.85 5.20 -0.85
CA LEU A 27 -9.83 4.14 -0.65
C LEU A 27 -11.22 4.54 -1.18
N ASP A 28 -11.64 5.79 -0.96
CA ASP A 28 -12.91 6.30 -1.50
C ASP A 28 -12.94 6.28 -3.04
N ILE A 29 -11.83 6.62 -3.68
CA ILE A 29 -11.68 6.55 -5.15
C ILE A 29 -11.79 5.09 -5.62
N ILE A 30 -11.01 4.18 -5.02
CA ILE A 30 -11.01 2.76 -5.40
C ILE A 30 -12.42 2.14 -5.21
N LYS A 31 -13.10 2.45 -4.11
CA LYS A 31 -14.47 1.95 -3.86
C LYS A 31 -15.50 2.45 -4.87
N ARG A 32 -15.31 3.63 -5.46
CA ARG A 32 -16.19 4.15 -6.51
C ARG A 32 -15.89 3.51 -7.86
N GLU A 33 -14.61 3.29 -8.15
CA GLU A 33 -14.12 2.85 -9.47
C GLU A 33 -13.71 1.38 -9.52
N TYR A 34 -14.06 0.57 -8.51
CA TYR A 34 -13.60 -0.82 -8.38
C TYR A 34 -13.87 -1.67 -9.63
N ALA A 35 -14.98 -1.41 -10.33
CA ALA A 35 -15.36 -2.12 -11.55
C ALA A 35 -14.42 -1.79 -12.71
N ALA A 36 -13.96 -0.55 -12.84
CA ALA A 36 -12.98 -0.14 -13.86
C ALA A 36 -11.61 -0.78 -13.63
N LEU A 37 -11.29 -1.11 -12.38
CA LEU A 37 -10.07 -1.82 -11.99
C LEU A 37 -10.20 -3.35 -12.12
N GLY A 38 -11.38 -3.87 -12.49
CA GLY A 38 -11.62 -5.32 -12.55
C GLY A 38 -11.62 -6.01 -11.18
N MET A 39 -11.78 -5.26 -10.10
CA MET A 39 -11.81 -5.79 -8.72
C MET A 39 -13.24 -6.15 -8.31
N LYS A 40 -13.38 -6.93 -7.23
CA LYS A 40 -14.67 -7.12 -6.56
C LYS A 40 -14.95 -5.95 -5.62
N ALA A 41 -16.22 -5.59 -5.44
CA ALA A 41 -16.63 -4.50 -4.55
C ALA A 41 -16.22 -4.71 -3.08
N ASN A 42 -16.04 -5.97 -2.66
CA ASN A 42 -15.74 -6.38 -1.29
C ASN A 42 -14.27 -6.78 -1.10
N PHE A 43 -13.33 -6.04 -1.70
CA PHE A 43 -11.90 -6.26 -1.47
C PHE A 43 -11.53 -6.01 0.00
N SER A 44 -10.54 -6.76 0.48
CA SER A 44 -9.99 -6.62 1.83
C SER A 44 -8.83 -5.62 1.83
N LEU A 45 -8.70 -4.84 2.90
CA LEU A 45 -7.50 -4.07 3.18
C LEU A 45 -6.65 -4.90 4.13
N PHE A 46 -5.42 -5.20 3.72
CA PHE A 46 -4.45 -5.88 4.57
C PHE A 46 -3.81 -4.87 5.52
N ASP A 47 -3.88 -5.17 6.80
CA ASP A 47 -3.10 -4.44 7.80
C ASP A 47 -1.64 -4.95 7.86
N ASP A 48 -0.83 -4.35 8.73
CA ASP A 48 0.58 -4.70 8.87
C ASP A 48 0.80 -6.18 9.27
N THR A 49 -0.14 -6.77 10.02
CA THR A 49 -0.06 -8.17 10.45
C THR A 49 -0.43 -9.12 9.33
N ASP A 50 -1.46 -8.80 8.54
CA ASP A 50 -1.83 -9.57 7.35
C ASP A 50 -0.69 -9.56 6.32
N GLN A 51 -0.08 -8.40 6.10
CA GLN A 51 1.06 -8.26 5.19
C GLN A 51 2.25 -9.11 5.63
N LEU A 52 2.60 -9.07 6.92
CA LEU A 52 3.70 -9.85 7.46
C LEU A 52 3.44 -11.35 7.36
N ALA A 53 2.23 -11.80 7.69
CA ALA A 53 1.85 -13.21 7.62
C ALA A 53 1.94 -13.74 6.17
N LEU A 54 1.39 -12.99 5.21
CA LEU A 54 1.44 -13.36 3.80
C LEU A 54 2.87 -13.41 3.27
N LEU A 55 3.69 -12.40 3.57
CA LEU A 55 5.07 -12.37 3.10
C LEU A 55 5.91 -13.47 3.73
N LYS A 56 5.65 -13.83 5.00
CA LYS A 56 6.32 -14.95 5.65
C LYS A 56 6.00 -16.28 4.95
N GLU A 57 4.75 -16.49 4.56
CA GLU A 57 4.33 -17.68 3.80
C GLU A 57 4.99 -17.71 2.41
N LEU A 58 4.96 -16.59 1.69
CA LEU A 58 5.54 -16.49 0.35
C LEU A 58 7.07 -16.58 0.30
N THR A 59 7.73 -16.36 1.44
CA THR A 59 9.20 -16.41 1.55
C THR A 59 9.70 -17.64 2.30
N GLU A 60 8.81 -18.59 2.60
CA GLU A 60 9.20 -19.86 3.22
C GLU A 60 10.26 -20.59 2.36
N GLY A 61 11.37 -20.98 2.99
CA GLY A 61 12.51 -21.59 2.32
C GLY A 61 13.46 -20.63 1.58
N LEU A 62 13.12 -19.34 1.50
CA LEU A 62 14.00 -18.27 0.97
C LEU A 62 14.55 -17.38 2.08
N ILE A 63 13.69 -17.05 3.05
CA ILE A 63 13.99 -16.25 4.22
C ILE A 63 13.63 -17.10 5.43
N GLU A 64 14.61 -17.71 6.09
CA GLU A 64 14.43 -18.65 7.21
C GLU A 64 13.89 -17.96 8.48
N ASP A 65 12.62 -17.52 8.46
CA ASP A 65 11.92 -16.80 9.54
C ASP A 65 12.73 -15.64 10.16
N ASP A 66 13.60 -15.02 9.36
CA ASP A 66 14.37 -13.85 9.77
C ASP A 66 13.45 -12.63 9.81
N LYS A 67 13.02 -12.28 11.02
CA LYS A 67 12.14 -11.13 11.28
C LYS A 67 12.74 -9.81 10.81
N VAL A 68 14.06 -9.63 10.90
CA VAL A 68 14.72 -8.40 10.44
C VAL A 68 14.65 -8.32 8.93
N LEU A 69 14.92 -9.43 8.24
CA LEU A 69 14.86 -9.47 6.78
C LEU A 69 13.42 -9.31 6.25
N LEU A 70 12.42 -9.88 6.93
CA LEU A 70 11.00 -9.67 6.60
C LEU A 70 10.56 -8.21 6.77
N GLN A 71 11.01 -7.54 7.83
CA GLN A 71 10.75 -6.10 8.01
C GLN A 71 11.42 -5.26 6.92
N GLN A 72 12.63 -5.62 6.52
CA GLN A 72 13.31 -4.98 5.39
C GLN A 72 12.56 -5.20 4.07
N LEU A 73 12.01 -6.39 3.84
CA LEU A 73 11.18 -6.70 2.69
C LEU A 73 9.95 -5.80 2.63
N ILE A 74 9.17 -5.71 3.72
CA ILE A 74 7.99 -4.84 3.82
C ILE A 74 8.36 -3.37 3.54
N SER A 75 9.41 -2.88 4.19
CA SER A 75 9.86 -1.49 4.01
C SER A 75 10.30 -1.22 2.57
N THR A 76 11.02 -2.17 1.95
CA THR A 76 11.49 -2.04 0.56
C THR A 76 10.32 -2.03 -0.43
N ILE A 77 9.35 -2.93 -0.25
CA ILE A 77 8.12 -2.95 -1.07
C ILE A 77 7.37 -1.63 -0.92
N SER A 78 7.20 -1.12 0.30
CA SER A 78 6.52 0.15 0.57
C SER A 78 7.20 1.32 -0.16
N ASN A 79 8.53 1.40 -0.12
CA ASN A 79 9.27 2.44 -0.82
C ASN A 79 9.13 2.34 -2.34
N TRP A 80 9.28 1.13 -2.90
CA TRP A 80 9.10 0.94 -4.34
C TRP A 80 7.68 1.23 -4.82
N LYS A 81 6.66 0.95 -4.01
CA LYS A 81 5.27 1.36 -4.29
C LYS A 81 5.09 2.87 -4.26
N ASN A 82 5.69 3.56 -3.30
CA ASN A 82 5.66 5.02 -3.23
C ASN A 82 6.35 5.65 -4.46
N ASP A 83 7.40 4.99 -4.97
CA ASP A 83 8.10 5.37 -6.20
C ASP A 83 7.36 4.92 -7.48
N LEU A 84 6.18 4.29 -7.36
CA LEU A 84 5.39 3.74 -8.47
C LEU A 84 6.15 2.74 -9.36
N LYS A 85 7.09 1.99 -8.78
CA LYS A 85 7.87 0.98 -9.50
C LYS A 85 7.08 -0.30 -9.71
N THR A 86 7.27 -0.90 -10.87
CA THR A 86 6.81 -2.25 -11.19
C THR A 86 7.83 -3.31 -10.74
N PRO A 87 7.43 -4.58 -10.53
CA PRO A 87 8.36 -5.67 -10.21
C PRO A 87 9.48 -5.80 -11.23
N ALA A 88 9.18 -5.60 -12.52
CA ALA A 88 10.18 -5.64 -13.59
C ALA A 88 11.21 -4.52 -13.46
N GLN A 89 10.78 -3.29 -13.15
CA GLN A 89 11.70 -2.16 -12.90
C GLN A 89 12.53 -2.39 -11.63
N ALA A 90 11.89 -2.82 -10.55
CA ALA A 90 12.59 -3.14 -9.30
C ALA A 90 13.65 -4.22 -9.49
N ALA A 91 13.34 -5.28 -10.26
CA ALA A 91 14.28 -6.35 -10.59
C ALA A 91 15.43 -5.88 -11.50
N ALA A 92 15.15 -5.00 -12.47
CA ALA A 92 16.18 -4.45 -13.36
C ALA A 92 17.16 -3.52 -12.62
N GLU A 93 16.68 -2.80 -11.61
CA GLU A 93 17.49 -1.91 -10.78
C GLU A 93 18.17 -2.61 -9.59
N ALA A 94 17.83 -3.88 -9.34
CA ALA A 94 18.31 -4.65 -8.20
C ALA A 94 19.84 -4.82 -8.25
N LYS A 95 20.53 -4.20 -7.28
CA LYS A 95 22.00 -4.23 -7.18
C LYS A 95 22.52 -5.44 -6.40
N GLY A 96 21.69 -6.07 -5.57
CA GLY A 96 22.08 -7.19 -4.73
C GLY A 96 21.08 -8.35 -4.79
N GLU A 97 21.51 -9.51 -4.29
CA GLU A 97 20.72 -10.74 -4.27
C GLU A 97 19.40 -10.58 -3.48
N ARG A 98 19.44 -9.85 -2.36
CA ARG A 98 18.26 -9.48 -1.59
C ARG A 98 17.19 -8.78 -2.44
N ASP A 99 17.58 -7.74 -3.16
CA ASP A 99 16.62 -6.94 -3.95
C ASP A 99 16.04 -7.76 -5.12
N ARG A 100 16.81 -8.72 -5.65
CA ARG A 100 16.33 -9.68 -6.66
C ARG A 100 15.29 -10.65 -6.10
N ILE A 101 15.44 -11.07 -4.85
CA ILE A 101 14.44 -11.89 -4.14
C ILE A 101 13.19 -11.06 -3.81
N PHE A 102 13.36 -9.78 -3.48
CA PHE A 102 12.27 -8.91 -3.05
C PHE A 102 11.42 -8.41 -4.22
N ALA A 103 12.02 -8.10 -5.38
CA ALA A 103 11.34 -7.47 -6.51
C ALA A 103 10.11 -8.25 -7.01
N PRO A 104 10.13 -9.59 -7.15
CA PRO A 104 8.94 -10.37 -7.53
C PRO A 104 7.78 -10.27 -6.54
N LEU A 105 8.05 -9.98 -5.27
CA LEU A 105 7.05 -9.90 -4.19
C LEU A 105 6.35 -8.54 -4.10
N LEU A 106 6.75 -7.56 -4.92
CA LEU A 106 6.28 -6.17 -4.82
C LEU A 106 4.75 -6.00 -5.02
N TRP A 107 4.10 -6.89 -5.77
CA TRP A 107 2.64 -6.89 -5.93
C TRP A 107 1.92 -7.95 -5.09
N ALA A 108 2.64 -8.68 -4.23
CA ALA A 108 2.04 -9.72 -3.39
C ALA A 108 1.20 -9.13 -2.24
N VAL A 109 1.61 -7.97 -1.74
CA VAL A 109 0.90 -7.09 -0.80
C VAL A 109 0.71 -5.77 -1.48
#